data_AF-A0A533S5E0-F1
#
_entry.id   AF-A0A533S5E0-F1
#
_cell.length_a   1.000
_cell.length_b   1.000
_cell.length_c   1.000
_cell.angle_alpha   90.00
_cell.angle_beta   90.00
_cell.angle_gamma   90.00
#
_symmetry.space_group_name_H-M   'P 1'
#
loop_
_entity.id
_entity.type
_entity.pdbx_description
1 polymer ?
#
loop_
_entity_poly.entity_id
_entity_poly.type
_entity_poly.pdbx_seq_one_letter_code
_entity_poly.pdbx_strand_id
1 'polypeptide(L)'
;MKDRPATGDVPVERLAGSVERVTFHSEESGFCVLRTKVKGQRDQVTVIGSAASITPGEYIECLGVWHNDRTHGLQFKANQLKVVPPTTLEGIEKYLGSGMVKGIGPHFAKVLVKAFKEDVFTIIENEPDRMLKLPGIGPKRVGRIASAWSEQKAIREIMVFLQSHGVGTARAVRIYKTYGDEAIVKVTENPYRLALDIHGIGFKTADVIAGRLGIAPDSLIRAQAGVRHVLQEMSSDGHCAAPRDVLVEEAVKLLEIPVVILEQAILEEIAEENLVQEDIDGRPCLFLTPLQRAEVGVAASINRILSGRPPWGTIDAGKSIPWVKEKTGLTLSPSQQEAVRLSLTSKSVVITGGPGVGKTTLVNSILLIIRAKQMRVTLCAPTGRAAKRLSESTGLEAKTIHRLLEFDPSSF
;
A
#
# COMPACT_ATOMS: atom_id res chain seq x y z
N MET A 1 43.64 1.22 6.57
CA MET A 1 42.92 1.27 5.28
C MET A 1 43.31 0.04 4.49
N LYS A 2 42.41 -0.94 4.39
CA LYS A 2 42.53 -2.07 3.45
C LYS A 2 41.38 -1.91 2.48
N ASP A 3 41.72 -1.70 1.22
CA ASP A 3 40.77 -1.54 0.13
C ASP A 3 39.83 -2.74 0.05
N ARG A 4 38.53 -2.45 0.07
CA ARG A 4 37.49 -3.40 -0.35
C ARG A 4 37.57 -3.51 -1.86
N PRO A 5 37.65 -4.72 -2.44
CA PRO A 5 37.57 -4.83 -3.89
C PRO A 5 36.16 -4.43 -4.35
N ALA A 6 36.13 -3.74 -5.49
CA ALA A 6 34.93 -3.35 -6.20
C ALA A 6 34.02 -4.56 -6.47
N THR A 7 32.72 -4.32 -6.42
CA THR A 7 31.64 -5.26 -6.72
C THR A 7 31.84 -5.86 -8.11
N GLY A 8 32.42 -7.06 -8.18
CA GLY A 8 32.41 -7.86 -9.40
C GLY A 8 30.97 -8.26 -9.73
N ASP A 9 30.56 -8.06 -10.98
CA ASP A 9 29.32 -8.60 -11.51
C ASP A 9 29.31 -10.11 -11.27
N VAL A 10 28.49 -10.56 -10.31
CA VAL A 10 28.23 -11.98 -10.12
C VAL A 10 27.48 -12.45 -11.37
N PRO A 11 28.01 -13.41 -12.14
CA PRO A 11 27.39 -13.81 -13.39
C PRO A 11 25.98 -14.33 -13.12
N VAL A 12 25.00 -13.81 -13.87
CA VAL A 12 23.63 -14.31 -13.82
C VAL A 12 23.62 -15.70 -14.45
N GLU A 13 23.31 -16.71 -13.66
CA GLU A 13 23.26 -18.11 -14.06
C GLU A 13 21.81 -18.55 -14.35
N ARG A 14 21.67 -19.57 -15.21
CA ARG A 14 20.40 -20.27 -15.44
C ARG A 14 20.35 -21.56 -14.64
N LEU A 15 19.27 -21.75 -13.91
CA LEU A 15 19.00 -22.96 -13.15
C LEU A 15 17.62 -23.48 -13.51
N ALA A 16 17.51 -24.77 -13.82
CA ALA A 16 16.23 -25.41 -14.11
C ALA A 16 16.09 -26.75 -13.40
N GLY A 17 14.90 -27.06 -12.87
CA GLY A 17 14.69 -28.29 -12.13
C GLY A 17 13.27 -28.45 -11.58
N SER A 18 12.98 -29.63 -11.05
CA SER A 18 11.69 -29.94 -10.41
C SER A 18 11.67 -29.46 -8.96
N VAL A 19 10.60 -28.79 -8.56
CA VAL A 19 10.36 -28.42 -7.17
C VAL A 19 9.97 -29.67 -6.40
N GLU A 20 10.84 -30.15 -5.51
CA GLU A 20 10.54 -31.31 -4.67
C GLU A 20 9.75 -30.91 -3.44
N ARG A 21 10.01 -29.71 -2.91
CA ARG A 21 9.33 -29.19 -1.72
C ARG A 21 9.31 -27.67 -1.71
N VAL A 22 8.15 -27.10 -1.36
CA VAL A 22 8.02 -25.70 -0.99
C VAL A 22 8.26 -25.61 0.51
N THR A 23 9.38 -25.01 0.92
CA THR A 23 9.74 -24.88 2.34
C THR A 23 9.01 -23.69 2.98
N PHE A 24 8.78 -22.64 2.20
CA PHE A 24 7.99 -21.49 2.60
C PHE A 24 7.36 -20.85 1.37
N HIS A 25 6.13 -20.38 1.48
CA HIS A 25 5.50 -19.50 0.51
C HIS A 25 4.66 -18.47 1.27
N SER A 26 4.96 -17.20 1.03
CA SER A 26 4.13 -16.10 1.51
C SER A 26 3.06 -15.84 0.48
N GLU A 27 1.80 -16.12 0.84
CA GLU A 27 0.69 -15.78 -0.03
C GLU A 27 0.66 -14.27 -0.30
N GLU A 28 1.01 -13.42 0.67
CA GLU A 28 0.94 -11.95 0.58
C GLU A 28 1.98 -11.34 -0.38
N SER A 29 3.24 -11.81 -0.33
CA SER A 29 4.33 -11.25 -1.13
C SER A 29 4.69 -12.09 -2.35
N GLY A 30 4.18 -13.31 -2.45
CA GLY A 30 4.60 -14.32 -3.40
C GLY A 30 6.00 -14.87 -3.14
N PHE A 31 6.68 -14.45 -2.06
CA PHE A 31 8.03 -14.92 -1.73
C PHE A 31 8.00 -16.43 -1.45
N CYS A 32 8.89 -17.18 -2.09
CA CYS A 32 9.00 -18.62 -1.95
C CYS A 32 10.44 -19.07 -1.67
N VAL A 33 10.54 -20.13 -0.87
CA VAL A 33 11.77 -20.88 -0.61
C VAL A 33 11.55 -22.31 -1.07
N LEU A 34 12.24 -22.71 -2.12
CA LEU A 34 12.02 -23.95 -2.84
C LEU A 34 13.20 -24.89 -2.67
N ARG A 35 12.93 -26.17 -2.53
CA ARG A 35 13.92 -27.24 -2.67
C ARG A 35 13.76 -27.84 -4.05
N THR A 36 14.73 -27.57 -4.91
CA THR A 36 14.65 -27.89 -6.34
C THR A 36 15.68 -28.95 -6.70
N LYS A 37 15.24 -30.01 -7.38
CA LYS A 37 16.13 -31.02 -7.96
C LYS A 37 16.60 -30.55 -9.34
N VAL A 38 17.86 -30.16 -9.41
CA VAL A 38 18.49 -29.64 -10.64
C VAL A 38 19.22 -30.76 -11.36
N LYS A 39 19.07 -30.82 -12.69
CA LYS A 39 19.76 -31.81 -13.52
C LYS A 39 21.27 -31.60 -13.42
N GLY A 40 22.01 -32.65 -13.05
CA GLY A 40 23.47 -32.59 -12.86
C GLY A 40 23.93 -32.33 -11.42
N GLN A 41 23.03 -32.02 -10.49
CA GLN A 41 23.35 -31.95 -9.05
C GLN A 41 22.81 -33.17 -8.29
N ARG A 42 23.66 -33.74 -7.42
CA ARG A 42 23.27 -34.86 -6.56
C ARG A 42 22.28 -34.44 -5.48
N ASP A 43 22.51 -33.31 -4.84
CA ASP A 43 21.66 -32.79 -3.78
C ASP A 43 20.63 -31.78 -4.29
N GLN A 44 19.59 -31.55 -3.48
CA GLN A 44 18.59 -30.52 -3.78
C GLN A 44 19.17 -29.13 -3.51
N VAL A 45 18.93 -28.22 -4.45
CA VAL A 45 19.33 -26.81 -4.36
C VAL A 45 18.22 -26.01 -3.68
N THR A 46 18.59 -25.12 -2.76
CA THR A 46 17.64 -24.13 -2.22
C THR A 46 17.53 -22.96 -3.20
N VAL A 47 16.35 -22.74 -3.76
CA VAL A 47 16.04 -21.60 -4.64
C VAL A 47 15.14 -20.63 -3.89
N ILE A 48 15.50 -19.36 -3.83
CA ILE A 48 14.66 -18.28 -3.28
C ILE A 48 14.20 -17.37 -4.41
N GLY A 49 12.93 -16.98 -4.40
CA GLY A 49 12.36 -16.15 -5.46
C GLY A 49 10.94 -15.71 -5.14
N SER A 50 10.21 -15.26 -6.15
CA SER A 50 8.79 -14.92 -6.02
C SER A 50 7.96 -15.66 -7.08
N ALA A 51 6.83 -16.23 -6.66
CA ALA A 51 5.83 -16.93 -7.47
C ALA A 51 4.42 -16.71 -6.87
N ALA A 52 3.39 -16.49 -7.70
CA ALA A 52 2.01 -16.34 -7.23
C ALA A 52 1.48 -17.62 -6.58
N SER A 53 1.68 -18.73 -7.29
CA SER A 53 1.45 -20.07 -6.80
C SER A 53 2.66 -20.90 -7.18
N ILE A 54 3.07 -21.77 -6.27
CA ILE A 54 4.09 -22.78 -6.56
C ILE A 54 3.82 -24.01 -5.72
N THR A 55 3.88 -25.17 -6.34
CA THR A 55 3.62 -26.46 -5.68
C THR A 55 4.74 -27.45 -5.95
N PRO A 56 4.93 -28.44 -5.05
CA PRO A 56 5.79 -29.58 -5.35
C PRO A 56 5.37 -30.26 -6.66
N GLY A 57 6.34 -30.70 -7.46
CA GLY A 57 6.13 -31.33 -8.77
C GLY A 57 6.22 -30.37 -9.96
N GLU A 58 6.13 -29.05 -9.74
CA GLU A 58 6.32 -28.07 -10.81
C GLU A 58 7.77 -27.98 -11.28
N TYR A 59 7.96 -27.73 -12.58
CA TYR A 59 9.28 -27.47 -13.13
C TYR A 59 9.51 -25.97 -13.17
N ILE A 60 10.67 -25.53 -12.68
CA ILE A 60 11.04 -24.11 -12.68
C ILE A 60 12.24 -23.87 -13.57
N GLU A 61 12.23 -22.72 -14.23
CA GLU A 61 13.36 -22.12 -14.91
C GLU A 61 13.65 -20.78 -14.23
N CYS A 62 14.88 -20.61 -13.76
CA CYS A 62 15.30 -19.46 -12.98
C CYS A 62 16.51 -18.79 -13.61
N LEU A 63 16.53 -17.47 -13.56
CA LEU A 63 17.70 -16.64 -13.80
C LEU A 63 18.04 -15.91 -12.51
N GLY A 64 19.29 -16.00 -12.07
CA GLY A 64 19.65 -15.47 -10.76
C GLY A 64 21.12 -15.60 -10.45
N VAL A 65 21.44 -15.36 -9.17
CA VAL A 65 22.81 -15.40 -8.67
C VAL A 65 22.90 -16.31 -7.45
N TRP A 66 24.03 -17.00 -7.30
CA TRP A 66 24.32 -17.71 -6.08
C TRP A 66 24.59 -16.73 -4.94
N HIS A 67 23.92 -16.96 -3.82
CA HIS A 67 24.02 -16.16 -2.63
C HIS A 67 24.24 -17.08 -1.43
N ASN A 68 25.30 -16.83 -0.66
CA ASN A 68 25.56 -17.58 0.56
C ASN A 68 25.00 -16.81 1.76
N ASP A 69 23.89 -17.29 2.30
CA ASP A 69 23.27 -16.70 3.48
C ASP A 69 23.98 -17.16 4.76
N ARG A 70 24.18 -16.24 5.71
CA ARG A 70 24.91 -16.52 6.96
C ARG A 70 24.20 -17.55 7.85
N THR A 71 22.89 -17.67 7.73
CA THR A 71 22.04 -18.49 8.58
C THR A 71 21.54 -19.73 7.85
N HIS A 72 21.29 -19.62 6.54
CA HIS A 72 20.65 -20.66 5.73
C HIS A 72 21.57 -21.28 4.67
N GLY A 73 22.83 -20.84 4.58
CA GLY A 73 23.85 -21.41 3.70
C GLY A 73 23.66 -21.04 2.23
N LEU A 74 24.18 -21.87 1.33
CA LEU A 74 24.18 -21.60 -0.10
C LEU A 74 22.77 -21.69 -0.69
N GLN A 75 22.34 -20.61 -1.32
CA GLN A 75 21.03 -20.45 -1.95
C GLN A 75 21.19 -19.86 -3.34
N PHE A 76 20.30 -20.24 -4.25
CA PHE A 76 20.17 -19.60 -5.55
C PHE A 76 19.09 -18.52 -5.47
N LYS A 77 19.48 -17.26 -5.57
CA LYS A 77 18.56 -16.12 -5.54
C LYS A 77 18.09 -15.82 -6.96
N ALA A 78 16.87 -16.26 -7.27
CA ALA A 78 16.25 -16.04 -8.58
C ALA A 78 15.73 -14.60 -8.71
N ASN A 79 16.28 -13.86 -9.67
CA ASN A 79 15.76 -12.56 -10.11
C ASN A 79 14.53 -12.74 -11.00
N GLN A 80 14.50 -13.82 -11.77
CA GLN A 80 13.32 -14.28 -12.52
C GLN A 80 13.10 -15.75 -12.23
N LEU A 81 11.85 -16.11 -11.97
CA LEU A 81 11.40 -17.48 -11.77
C LEU A 81 10.17 -17.70 -12.63
N LYS A 82 10.30 -18.64 -13.57
CA LYS A 82 9.24 -19.08 -14.47
C LYS A 82 8.84 -20.50 -14.11
N VAL A 83 7.55 -20.73 -13.95
CA VAL A 83 6.99 -22.07 -13.74
C VAL A 83 6.57 -22.63 -15.11
N VAL A 84 7.25 -23.66 -15.55
CA VAL A 84 6.99 -24.37 -16.81
C VAL A 84 6.27 -25.69 -16.52
N PRO A 85 5.29 -26.05 -17.37
CA PRO A 85 4.63 -27.34 -17.21
C PRO A 85 5.64 -28.46 -17.48
N PRO A 86 5.63 -29.54 -16.69
CA PRO A 86 6.48 -30.69 -16.97
C PRO A 86 6.09 -31.31 -18.31
N THR A 87 7.07 -31.63 -19.14
CA THR A 87 6.88 -32.34 -20.41
C THR A 87 7.13 -33.84 -20.27
N THR A 88 7.58 -34.31 -19.11
CA THR A 88 7.83 -35.72 -18.83
C THR A 88 6.62 -36.35 -18.12
N LEU A 89 6.29 -37.60 -18.44
CA LEU A 89 5.18 -38.33 -17.80
C LEU A 89 5.29 -38.35 -16.27
N GLU A 90 6.50 -38.53 -15.72
CA GLU A 90 6.74 -38.50 -14.28
C GLU A 90 6.47 -37.12 -13.67
N GLY A 91 6.85 -36.05 -14.38
CA GLY A 91 6.59 -34.68 -13.95
C GLY A 91 5.10 -34.34 -14.00
N ILE A 92 4.41 -34.75 -15.07
CA ILE A 92 2.95 -34.58 -15.23
C ILE A 92 2.20 -35.28 -14.09
N GLU A 93 2.60 -36.51 -13.76
CA GLU A 93 2.00 -37.27 -12.65
C GLU A 93 2.21 -36.58 -11.30
N LYS A 94 3.44 -36.12 -11.01
CA LYS A 94 3.75 -35.38 -9.78
C LYS A 94 2.99 -34.06 -9.70
N TYR A 95 2.88 -33.34 -10.82
CA TYR A 95 2.16 -32.08 -10.93
C TYR A 95 0.66 -32.24 -10.65
N LEU A 96 0.00 -33.21 -11.29
CA LEU A 96 -1.41 -33.50 -11.06
C LEU A 96 -1.65 -34.06 -9.64
N GLY A 97 -0.69 -34.80 -9.10
CA GLY A 97 -0.76 -35.42 -7.77
C GLY A 97 -0.40 -34.49 -6.60
N SER A 98 0.10 -33.28 -6.86
CA SER A 98 0.58 -32.33 -5.85
C SER A 98 -0.52 -31.69 -5.00
N GLY A 99 -1.79 -31.89 -5.38
CA GLY A 99 -2.94 -31.26 -4.75
C GLY A 99 -3.28 -29.88 -5.31
N MET A 100 -2.55 -29.41 -6.35
CA MET A 100 -2.86 -28.16 -7.04
C MET A 100 -4.25 -28.15 -7.67
N VAL A 101 -4.64 -29.26 -8.30
CA VAL A 101 -5.97 -29.43 -8.88
C VAL A 101 -6.85 -30.13 -7.87
N LYS A 102 -7.71 -29.38 -7.18
CA LYS A 102 -8.65 -29.94 -6.20
C LYS A 102 -9.49 -31.04 -6.85
N GLY A 103 -9.36 -32.26 -6.35
CA GLY A 103 -10.04 -33.45 -6.91
C GLY A 103 -9.11 -34.45 -7.59
N ILE A 104 -7.84 -34.10 -7.82
CA ILE A 104 -6.79 -35.03 -8.26
C ILE A 104 -5.82 -35.28 -7.11
N GLY A 105 -5.82 -36.52 -6.62
CA GLY A 105 -4.79 -37.02 -5.71
C GLY A 105 -3.79 -37.92 -6.44
N PRO A 106 -2.70 -38.36 -5.78
CA PRO A 106 -1.63 -39.16 -6.40
C PRO A 106 -2.14 -40.41 -7.15
N HIS A 107 -3.18 -41.06 -6.62
CA HIS A 107 -3.81 -42.20 -7.27
C HIS A 107 -4.47 -41.82 -8.61
N PHE A 108 -5.23 -40.73 -8.64
CA PHE A 108 -5.92 -40.31 -9.86
C PHE A 108 -4.98 -39.66 -10.87
N ALA A 109 -3.91 -39.01 -10.41
CA ALA A 109 -2.83 -38.55 -11.27
C ALA A 109 -2.23 -39.72 -12.07
N LYS A 110 -1.92 -40.85 -11.41
CA LYS A 110 -1.47 -42.09 -12.08
C LYS A 110 -2.47 -42.60 -13.10
N VAL A 111 -3.76 -42.64 -12.74
CA VAL A 111 -4.83 -43.13 -13.62
C VAL A 111 -4.95 -42.25 -14.87
N LEU A 112 -4.93 -40.92 -14.69
CA LEU A 112 -5.04 -39.94 -15.76
C LEU A 112 -3.82 -39.98 -16.69
N VAL A 113 -2.60 -39.99 -16.16
CA VAL A 113 -1.37 -40.05 -16.94
C VAL A 113 -1.23 -41.39 -17.67
N LYS A 114 -1.65 -42.50 -17.05
CA LYS A 114 -1.65 -43.82 -17.71
C LYS A 114 -2.62 -43.86 -18.90
N ALA A 115 -3.78 -43.21 -18.78
CA ALA A 115 -4.81 -43.22 -19.81
C ALA A 115 -4.55 -42.21 -20.95
N PHE A 116 -4.08 -41.02 -20.59
CA PHE A 116 -4.02 -39.87 -21.50
C PHE A 116 -2.60 -39.36 -21.77
N LYS A 117 -1.59 -39.88 -21.07
CA LYS A 117 -0.17 -39.56 -21.28
C LYS A 117 0.06 -38.04 -21.24
N GLU A 118 0.75 -37.50 -22.25
CA GLU A 118 1.11 -36.08 -22.37
C GLU A 118 -0.11 -35.19 -22.67
N ASP A 119 -1.17 -35.75 -23.25
CA ASP A 119 -2.40 -35.03 -23.63
C ASP A 119 -3.36 -34.81 -22.46
N VAL A 120 -2.99 -35.25 -21.25
CA VAL A 120 -3.87 -35.19 -20.07
C VAL A 120 -4.35 -33.77 -19.77
N PHE A 121 -3.51 -32.76 -19.98
CA PHE A 121 -3.88 -31.36 -19.76
C PHE A 121 -4.92 -30.89 -20.78
N THR A 122 -4.71 -31.22 -22.06
CA THR A 122 -5.65 -30.90 -23.14
C THR A 122 -7.01 -31.57 -22.92
N ILE A 123 -7.03 -32.78 -22.36
CA ILE A 123 -8.27 -33.50 -22.05
C ILE A 123 -8.99 -32.90 -20.85
N ILE A 124 -8.29 -32.49 -19.80
CA ILE A 124 -8.90 -31.80 -18.65
C ILE A 124 -9.55 -30.48 -19.10
N GLU A 125 -8.94 -29.80 -20.08
CA GLU A 125 -9.37 -28.50 -20.58
C GLU A 125 -10.51 -28.58 -21.61
N ASN A 126 -10.34 -29.35 -22.68
CA ASN A 126 -11.23 -29.30 -23.84
C ASN A 126 -12.24 -30.45 -23.87
N GLU A 127 -11.92 -31.58 -23.23
CA GLU A 127 -12.72 -32.81 -23.31
C GLU A 127 -12.89 -33.50 -21.94
N PRO A 128 -13.32 -32.77 -20.88
CA PRO A 128 -13.31 -33.31 -19.51
C PRO A 128 -14.20 -34.55 -19.35
N ASP A 129 -15.23 -34.70 -20.19
CA ASP A 129 -16.13 -35.86 -20.21
C ASP A 129 -15.41 -37.17 -20.52
N ARG A 130 -14.25 -37.15 -21.20
CA ARG A 130 -13.46 -38.36 -21.45
C ARG A 130 -12.94 -38.99 -20.16
N MET A 131 -12.78 -38.21 -19.10
CA MET A 131 -12.39 -38.71 -17.78
C MET A 131 -13.46 -39.60 -17.14
N LEU A 132 -14.74 -39.52 -17.55
CA LEU A 132 -15.82 -40.38 -17.06
C LEU A 132 -15.62 -41.86 -17.39
N LYS A 133 -14.84 -42.15 -18.44
CA LYS A 133 -14.51 -43.52 -18.85
C LYS A 133 -13.47 -44.17 -17.92
N LEU A 134 -12.88 -43.41 -17.00
CA LEU A 134 -11.83 -43.89 -16.11
C LEU A 134 -12.39 -44.40 -14.78
N PRO A 135 -11.83 -45.50 -14.25
CA PRO A 135 -12.30 -46.09 -13.00
C PRO A 135 -12.14 -45.11 -11.84
N GLY A 136 -13.25 -44.85 -11.13
CA GLY A 136 -13.27 -44.01 -9.93
C GLY A 136 -13.37 -42.50 -10.17
N ILE A 137 -13.51 -42.04 -11.42
CA ILE A 137 -13.74 -40.63 -11.75
C ILE A 137 -15.20 -40.45 -12.19
N GLY A 138 -16.07 -40.09 -11.25
CA GLY A 138 -17.49 -39.78 -11.52
C GLY A 138 -17.74 -38.32 -11.91
N PRO A 139 -18.96 -37.97 -12.37
CA PRO A 139 -19.30 -36.65 -12.92
C PRO A 139 -19.07 -35.49 -11.95
N LYS A 140 -19.36 -35.68 -10.65
CA LYS A 140 -19.06 -34.67 -9.62
C LYS A 140 -17.57 -34.36 -9.50
N ARG A 141 -16.71 -35.37 -9.72
CA ARG A 141 -15.26 -35.20 -9.65
C ARG A 141 -14.71 -34.56 -10.91
N VAL A 142 -15.22 -34.95 -12.09
CA VAL A 142 -14.92 -34.29 -13.36
C VAL A 142 -15.21 -32.79 -13.28
N GLY A 143 -16.41 -32.41 -12.81
CA GLY A 143 -16.76 -30.99 -12.65
C GLY A 143 -15.82 -30.24 -11.69
N ARG A 144 -15.43 -30.87 -10.57
CA ARG A 144 -14.47 -30.27 -9.63
C ARG A 144 -13.08 -30.11 -10.23
N ILE A 145 -12.60 -31.11 -10.96
CA ILE A 145 -11.30 -31.08 -11.64
C ILE A 145 -11.29 -29.99 -12.71
N ALA A 146 -12.31 -29.94 -13.56
CA ALA A 146 -12.42 -28.94 -14.63
C ALA A 146 -12.50 -27.51 -14.07
N SER A 147 -13.31 -27.29 -13.03
CA SER A 147 -13.41 -25.98 -12.36
C SER A 147 -12.08 -25.56 -11.71
N ALA A 148 -11.43 -26.45 -10.96
CA ALA A 148 -10.13 -26.15 -10.34
C ALA A 148 -9.02 -25.92 -11.37
N TRP A 149 -9.07 -26.63 -12.51
CA TRP A 149 -8.15 -26.43 -13.62
C TRP A 149 -8.34 -25.05 -14.28
N SER A 150 -9.59 -24.66 -14.51
CA SER A 150 -9.93 -23.35 -15.08
C SER A 150 -9.45 -22.21 -14.19
N GLU A 151 -9.65 -22.30 -12.87
CA GLU A 151 -9.18 -21.31 -11.90
C GLU A 151 -7.64 -21.18 -11.91
N GLN A 152 -6.92 -22.31 -11.88
CA GLN A 152 -5.46 -22.32 -11.96
C GLN A 152 -4.94 -21.77 -13.30
N LYS A 153 -5.63 -22.06 -14.40
CA LYS A 153 -5.30 -21.54 -15.72
C LYS A 153 -5.45 -20.02 -15.78
N ALA A 154 -6.55 -19.47 -15.28
CA ALA A 154 -6.79 -18.03 -15.24
C ALA A 154 -5.68 -17.31 -14.48
N ILE A 155 -5.31 -17.81 -13.30
CA ILE A 155 -4.17 -17.30 -12.51
C ILE A 155 -2.89 -17.29 -13.36
N ARG A 156 -2.60 -18.41 -14.04
CA ARG A 156 -1.39 -18.53 -14.85
C ARG A 156 -1.37 -17.55 -16.03
N GLU A 157 -2.48 -17.41 -16.74
CA GLU A 157 -2.60 -16.48 -17.87
C GLU A 157 -2.40 -15.04 -17.41
N ILE A 158 -2.99 -14.63 -16.29
CA ILE A 158 -2.78 -13.33 -15.67
C ILE A 158 -1.30 -13.13 -15.34
N MET A 159 -0.66 -14.12 -14.73
CA MET A 159 0.76 -14.03 -14.36
C MET A 159 1.66 -13.92 -15.59
N VAL A 160 1.40 -14.70 -16.64
CA VAL A 160 2.14 -14.63 -17.90
C VAL A 160 1.94 -13.29 -18.58
N PHE A 161 0.70 -12.79 -18.63
CA PHE A 161 0.37 -11.49 -19.18
C PHE A 161 1.08 -10.35 -18.43
N LEU A 162 1.02 -10.33 -17.11
CA LEU A 162 1.67 -9.28 -16.32
C LEU A 162 3.20 -9.35 -16.49
N GLN A 163 3.79 -10.54 -16.51
CA GLN A 163 5.23 -10.72 -16.74
C GLN A 163 5.65 -10.38 -18.18
N SER A 164 4.84 -10.65 -19.20
CA SER A 164 5.15 -10.27 -20.58
C SER A 164 5.18 -8.75 -20.76
N HIS A 165 4.38 -8.03 -19.97
CA HIS A 165 4.43 -6.56 -19.85
C HIS A 165 5.44 -6.11 -18.77
N GLY A 166 6.32 -7.02 -18.35
CA GLY A 166 7.45 -6.86 -17.44
C GLY A 166 7.10 -6.30 -16.07
N VAL A 167 5.94 -6.71 -15.55
CA VAL A 167 5.63 -6.68 -14.13
C VAL A 167 6.40 -7.81 -13.45
N GLY A 168 7.24 -7.48 -12.47
CA GLY A 168 7.96 -8.48 -11.67
C GLY A 168 7.00 -9.37 -10.88
N THR A 169 7.39 -10.62 -10.62
CA THR A 169 6.49 -11.64 -10.07
C THR A 169 5.81 -11.21 -8.77
N ALA A 170 6.53 -10.59 -7.84
CA ALA A 170 5.95 -10.10 -6.58
C ALA A 170 4.84 -9.06 -6.78
N ARG A 171 4.99 -8.16 -7.77
CA ARG A 171 3.95 -7.17 -8.12
C ARG A 171 2.76 -7.86 -8.78
N ALA A 172 3.01 -8.82 -9.68
CA ALA A 172 1.96 -9.57 -10.34
C ALA A 172 1.07 -10.34 -9.35
N VAL A 173 1.65 -10.91 -8.28
CA VAL A 173 0.88 -11.53 -7.18
C VAL A 173 -0.08 -10.52 -6.54
N ARG A 174 0.40 -9.31 -6.22
CA ARG A 174 -0.44 -8.27 -5.59
C ARG A 174 -1.57 -7.80 -6.49
N ILE A 175 -1.29 -7.66 -7.78
CA ILE A 175 -2.31 -7.30 -8.80
C ILE A 175 -3.39 -8.37 -8.84
N TYR A 176 -3.00 -9.65 -8.97
CA TYR A 176 -3.95 -10.77 -8.97
C TYR A 176 -4.76 -10.81 -7.67
N LYS A 177 -4.14 -10.58 -6.51
CA LYS A 177 -4.88 -10.56 -5.24
C LYS A 177 -5.94 -9.46 -5.16
N THR A 178 -5.70 -8.33 -5.80
CA THR A 178 -6.60 -7.17 -5.74
C THR A 178 -7.72 -7.27 -6.76
N TYR A 179 -7.42 -7.75 -7.98
CA TYR A 179 -8.38 -7.78 -9.08
C TYR A 179 -8.91 -9.17 -9.43
N GLY A 180 -8.33 -10.24 -8.91
CA GLY A 180 -8.69 -11.62 -9.23
C GLY A 180 -8.60 -11.88 -10.74
N ASP A 181 -9.63 -12.54 -11.25
CA ASP A 181 -9.75 -12.91 -12.66
C ASP A 181 -9.88 -11.69 -13.60
N GLU A 182 -10.29 -10.53 -13.08
CA GLU A 182 -10.41 -9.28 -13.84
C GLU A 182 -9.07 -8.55 -14.02
N ALA A 183 -7.97 -9.09 -13.50
CA ALA A 183 -6.67 -8.43 -13.50
C ALA A 183 -6.21 -8.02 -14.92
N ILE A 184 -6.38 -8.89 -15.92
CA ILE A 184 -6.01 -8.56 -17.30
C ILE A 184 -6.88 -7.41 -17.81
N VAL A 185 -8.21 -7.53 -17.69
CA VAL A 185 -9.16 -6.54 -18.20
C VAL A 185 -8.90 -5.16 -17.61
N LYS A 186 -8.81 -5.05 -16.27
CA LYS A 186 -8.58 -3.77 -15.59
C LYS A 186 -7.24 -3.14 -15.96
N VAL A 187 -6.19 -3.95 -16.07
CA VAL A 187 -4.85 -3.46 -16.42
C VAL A 187 -4.78 -3.02 -17.88
N THR A 188 -5.48 -3.71 -18.79
CA THR A 188 -5.55 -3.33 -20.20
C THR A 188 -6.40 -2.08 -20.41
N GLU A 189 -7.52 -1.94 -19.71
CA GLU A 189 -8.38 -0.75 -19.79
C GLU A 189 -7.69 0.50 -19.26
N ASN A 190 -7.10 0.41 -18.06
CA ASN A 190 -6.37 1.53 -17.47
C ASN A 190 -5.27 1.02 -16.52
N PRO A 191 -4.01 0.89 -16.99
CA PRO A 191 -2.90 0.41 -16.17
C PRO A 191 -2.52 1.39 -15.06
N TYR A 192 -2.91 2.67 -15.15
CA TYR A 192 -2.61 3.66 -14.11
C TYR A 192 -3.41 3.43 -12.82
N ARG A 193 -4.50 2.64 -12.88
CA ARG A 193 -5.19 2.15 -11.67
C ARG A 193 -4.27 1.39 -10.74
N LEU A 194 -3.24 0.72 -11.29
CA LEU A 194 -2.25 0.02 -10.49
C LEU A 194 -1.53 0.93 -9.49
N ALA A 195 -1.34 2.21 -9.82
CA ALA A 195 -0.69 3.17 -8.94
C ALA A 195 -1.59 3.61 -7.76
N LEU A 196 -2.91 3.46 -7.90
CA LEU A 196 -3.90 3.82 -6.89
C LEU A 196 -4.22 2.61 -6.00
N ASP A 197 -4.48 1.47 -6.63
CA ASP A 197 -5.08 0.31 -5.96
C ASP A 197 -4.01 -0.63 -5.35
N ILE A 198 -2.75 -0.58 -5.82
CA ILE A 198 -1.72 -1.58 -5.45
C ILE A 198 -0.54 -0.93 -4.72
N HIS A 199 -0.45 -1.19 -3.41
CA HIS A 199 0.68 -0.74 -2.60
C HIS A 199 2.04 -1.24 -3.15
N GLY A 200 2.96 -0.29 -3.36
CA GLY A 200 4.30 -0.53 -3.91
C GLY A 200 4.38 -0.52 -5.44
N ILE A 201 3.28 -0.20 -6.13
CA ILE A 201 3.29 0.22 -7.53
C ILE A 201 2.99 1.72 -7.54
N GLY A 202 3.94 2.53 -7.96
CA GLY A 202 3.73 3.98 -8.15
C GLY A 202 3.54 4.32 -9.62
N PHE A 203 3.20 5.58 -9.90
CA PHE A 203 2.97 6.10 -11.25
C PHE A 203 4.05 5.69 -12.26
N LYS A 204 5.34 5.90 -11.95
CA LYS A 204 6.46 5.53 -12.83
C LYS A 204 6.47 4.05 -13.23
N THR A 205 6.09 3.15 -12.32
CA THR A 205 5.99 1.73 -12.64
C THR A 205 4.78 1.45 -13.52
N ALA A 206 3.63 2.06 -13.20
CA ALA A 206 2.43 1.95 -14.02
C ALA A 206 2.65 2.50 -15.44
N ASP A 207 3.41 3.59 -15.58
CA ASP A 207 3.74 4.21 -16.87
C ASP A 207 4.62 3.30 -17.75
N VAL A 208 5.58 2.58 -17.16
CA VAL A 208 6.37 1.56 -17.87
C VAL A 208 5.50 0.40 -18.36
N ILE A 209 4.52 -0.02 -17.56
CA ILE A 209 3.57 -1.07 -17.95
C ILE A 209 2.65 -0.58 -19.07
N ALA A 210 2.14 0.65 -18.94
CA ALA A 210 1.30 1.32 -19.93
C ALA A 210 1.97 1.41 -21.30
N GLY A 211 3.24 1.84 -21.34
CA GLY A 211 4.00 1.90 -22.59
C GLY A 211 4.17 0.53 -23.25
N ARG A 212 4.35 -0.54 -22.47
CA ARG A 212 4.43 -1.92 -23.00
C ARG A 212 3.09 -2.45 -23.49
N LEU A 213 1.98 -1.97 -22.94
CA LEU A 213 0.63 -2.26 -23.42
C LEU A 213 0.27 -1.45 -24.69
N GLY A 214 1.16 -0.58 -25.16
CA GLY A 214 0.96 0.22 -26.36
C GLY A 214 0.18 1.51 -26.15
N ILE A 215 0.07 1.97 -24.89
CA ILE A 215 -0.58 3.25 -24.59
C ILE A 215 0.31 4.39 -25.08
N ALA A 216 -0.27 5.29 -25.87
CA ALA A 216 0.46 6.41 -26.45
C ALA A 216 0.97 7.35 -25.34
N PRO A 217 2.20 7.92 -25.49
CA PRO A 217 2.76 8.86 -24.53
C PRO A 217 1.87 10.08 -24.28
N ASP A 218 1.11 10.51 -25.29
CA ASP A 218 0.20 11.64 -25.28
C ASP A 218 -1.27 11.23 -25.07
N SER A 219 -1.52 9.99 -24.63
CA SER A 219 -2.87 9.54 -24.30
C SER A 219 -3.46 10.29 -23.11
N LEU A 220 -4.77 10.54 -23.16
CA LEU A 220 -5.50 11.25 -22.11
C LEU A 220 -5.42 10.51 -20.76
N ILE A 221 -5.52 9.18 -20.76
CA ILE A 221 -5.43 8.35 -19.55
C ILE A 221 -4.06 8.47 -18.86
N ARG A 222 -2.96 8.63 -19.62
CA ARG A 222 -1.62 8.89 -19.08
C ARG A 222 -1.53 10.30 -18.51
N ALA A 223 -2.07 11.27 -19.23
CA ALA A 223 -2.09 12.67 -18.80
C ALA A 223 -2.85 12.86 -17.48
N GLN A 224 -4.05 12.27 -17.36
CA GLN A 224 -4.87 12.26 -16.14
C GLN A 224 -4.10 11.69 -14.94
N ALA A 225 -3.55 10.48 -15.11
CA ALA A 225 -2.76 9.83 -14.07
C ALA A 225 -1.49 10.62 -13.69
N GLY A 226 -0.84 11.25 -14.67
CA GLY A 226 0.35 12.07 -14.46
C GLY A 226 0.06 13.35 -13.69
N VAL A 227 -0.99 14.09 -14.07
CA VAL A 227 -1.42 15.31 -13.36
C VAL A 227 -1.72 14.99 -11.90
N ARG A 228 -2.47 13.91 -11.65
CA ARG A 228 -2.78 13.47 -10.29
C ARG A 228 -1.52 13.08 -9.51
N HIS A 229 -0.58 12.38 -10.15
CA HIS A 229 0.68 12.00 -9.53
C HIS A 229 1.51 13.22 -9.13
N VAL A 230 1.65 14.22 -10.00
CA VAL A 230 2.37 15.46 -9.68
C VAL A 230 1.73 16.18 -8.49
N LEU A 231 0.39 16.27 -8.46
CA LEU A 231 -0.30 16.90 -7.33
C LEU A 231 -0.14 16.10 -6.03
N GLN A 232 -0.10 14.76 -6.09
CA GLN A 232 0.22 13.90 -4.95
C GLN A 232 1.66 14.08 -4.45
N GLU A 233 2.64 14.26 -5.35
CA GLU A 233 4.02 14.56 -4.96
C GLU A 233 4.09 15.93 -4.25
N MET A 234 3.46 16.97 -4.82
CA MET A 234 3.36 18.28 -4.17
C MET A 234 2.69 18.19 -2.79
N SER A 235 1.67 17.33 -2.66
CA SER A 235 1.01 17.11 -1.37
C SER A 235 1.91 16.43 -0.34
N SER A 236 2.76 15.50 -0.80
CA SER A 236 3.75 14.84 0.06
C SER A 236 4.79 15.83 0.61
N ASP A 237 5.04 16.92 -0.11
CA ASP A 237 5.87 18.06 0.33
C ASP A 237 5.13 19.03 1.28
N GLY A 238 3.84 18.78 1.55
CA GLY A 238 3.03 19.53 2.50
C GLY A 238 2.06 20.53 1.88
N HIS A 239 1.95 20.59 0.55
CA HIS A 239 0.98 21.45 -0.13
C HIS A 239 -0.44 20.86 -0.06
N CYS A 240 -1.46 21.69 0.19
CA CYS A 240 -2.87 21.25 0.12
C CYS A 240 -3.46 21.42 -1.29
N ALA A 241 -3.01 22.45 -2.00
CA ALA A 241 -3.38 22.78 -3.36
C ALA A 241 -2.15 23.23 -4.14
N ALA A 242 -2.25 23.19 -5.47
CA ALA A 242 -1.27 23.77 -6.37
C ALA A 242 -1.95 24.73 -7.36
N PRO A 243 -1.34 25.89 -7.67
CA PRO A 243 -1.82 26.71 -8.78
C PRO A 243 -1.83 25.93 -10.08
N ARG A 244 -2.87 26.14 -10.90
CA ARG A 244 -3.07 25.37 -12.14
C ARG A 244 -1.87 25.45 -13.10
N ASP A 245 -1.32 26.64 -13.28
CA ASP A 245 -0.15 26.89 -14.12
C ASP A 245 1.10 26.15 -13.62
N VAL A 246 1.34 26.15 -12.31
CA VAL A 246 2.47 25.40 -11.69
C VAL A 246 2.29 23.90 -11.86
N LEU A 247 1.07 23.39 -11.66
CA LEU A 247 0.76 21.98 -11.86
C LEU A 247 1.00 21.55 -13.32
N VAL A 248 0.55 22.36 -14.28
CA VAL A 248 0.78 22.13 -15.71
C VAL A 248 2.27 22.13 -16.04
N GLU A 249 3.04 23.11 -15.54
CA GLU A 249 4.49 23.18 -15.77
C GLU A 249 5.24 21.94 -15.27
N GLU A 250 4.94 21.48 -14.04
CA GLU A 250 5.54 20.27 -13.50
C GLU A 250 5.07 19.00 -14.23
N ALA A 251 3.81 18.94 -14.65
CA ALA A 251 3.29 17.84 -15.46
C ALA A 251 3.93 17.78 -16.86
N VAL A 252 4.23 18.92 -17.48
CA VAL A 252 4.99 18.97 -18.75
C VAL A 252 6.38 18.37 -18.55
N LYS A 253 7.08 18.75 -17.47
CA LYS A 253 8.43 18.23 -17.15
C LYS A 253 8.42 16.72 -16.93
N LEU A 254 7.38 16.20 -16.27
CA LEU A 254 7.27 14.77 -15.98
C LEU A 254 6.88 13.94 -17.21
N LEU A 255 5.86 14.39 -17.95
CA LEU A 255 5.22 13.59 -18.99
C LEU A 255 5.77 13.85 -20.40
N GLU A 256 6.39 15.00 -20.61
CA GLU A 256 6.93 15.47 -21.90
C GLU A 256 5.88 15.51 -23.03
N ILE A 257 4.65 15.96 -22.71
CA ILE A 257 3.51 16.04 -23.64
C ILE A 257 3.00 17.48 -23.82
N PRO A 258 2.25 17.76 -24.90
CA PRO A 258 1.66 19.08 -25.13
C PRO A 258 0.73 19.56 -24.00
N VAL A 259 0.83 20.84 -23.66
CA VAL A 259 0.00 21.51 -22.64
C VAL A 259 -1.50 21.34 -22.91
N VAL A 260 -1.93 21.37 -24.17
CA VAL A 260 -3.34 21.21 -24.55
C VAL A 260 -3.93 19.90 -24.02
N ILE A 261 -3.14 18.82 -24.00
CA ILE A 261 -3.58 17.51 -23.51
C ILE A 261 -3.64 17.50 -21.99
N LEU A 262 -2.69 18.15 -21.32
CA LEU A 262 -2.70 18.30 -19.86
C LEU A 262 -3.90 19.12 -19.38
N GLU A 263 -4.22 20.20 -20.08
CA GLU A 263 -5.40 21.02 -19.77
C GLU A 263 -6.69 20.21 -19.94
N GLN A 264 -6.78 19.40 -20.99
CA GLN A 264 -7.90 18.48 -21.17
C GLN A 264 -7.96 17.43 -20.04
N ALA A 265 -6.81 16.90 -19.63
CA ALA A 265 -6.72 15.93 -18.54
C ALA A 265 -7.16 16.53 -17.20
N ILE A 266 -6.78 17.77 -16.90
CA ILE A 266 -7.24 18.49 -15.70
C ILE A 266 -8.75 18.66 -15.73
N LEU A 267 -9.33 19.04 -16.87
CA LEU A 267 -10.78 19.19 -17.01
C LEU A 267 -11.50 17.86 -16.78
N GLU A 268 -10.99 16.75 -17.32
CA GLU A 268 -11.57 15.43 -17.13
C GLU A 268 -11.46 14.98 -15.67
N GLU A 269 -10.31 15.19 -15.02
CA GLU A 269 -10.12 14.89 -13.60
C GLU A 269 -11.07 15.70 -12.68
N ILE A 270 -11.39 16.93 -13.05
CA ILE A 270 -12.41 17.74 -12.35
C ILE A 270 -13.81 17.17 -12.60
N ALA A 271 -14.13 16.80 -13.86
CA ALA A 271 -15.41 16.22 -14.22
C ALA A 271 -15.67 14.87 -13.52
N GLU A 272 -14.62 14.07 -13.31
CA GLU A 272 -14.64 12.82 -12.57
C GLU A 272 -14.59 12.99 -11.03
N GLU A 273 -14.60 14.23 -10.52
CA GLU A 273 -14.49 14.58 -9.10
C GLU A 273 -13.20 14.07 -8.42
N ASN A 274 -12.15 13.82 -9.21
CA ASN A 274 -10.84 13.43 -8.69
C ASN A 274 -10.02 14.64 -8.23
N LEU A 275 -10.24 15.78 -8.89
CA LEU A 275 -9.69 17.08 -8.54
C LEU A 275 -10.80 18.10 -8.31
N VAL A 276 -10.51 19.10 -7.48
CA VAL A 276 -11.38 20.27 -7.26
C VAL A 276 -10.60 21.52 -7.61
N GLN A 277 -11.20 22.40 -8.42
CA GLN A 277 -10.66 23.71 -8.71
C GLN A 277 -11.36 24.77 -7.85
N GLU A 278 -10.57 25.58 -7.14
CA GLU A 278 -11.04 26.75 -6.41
C GLU A 278 -10.21 27.98 -6.78
N ASP A 279 -10.77 29.16 -6.57
CA ASP A 279 -10.04 30.43 -6.70
C ASP A 279 -9.47 30.83 -5.33
N ILE A 280 -8.15 30.96 -5.26
CA ILE A 280 -7.43 31.42 -4.06
C ILE A 280 -6.70 32.70 -4.43
N ASP A 281 -7.10 33.81 -3.80
CA ASP A 281 -6.54 35.14 -4.03
C ASP A 281 -6.54 35.56 -5.52
N GLY A 282 -7.57 35.20 -6.28
CA GLY A 282 -7.71 35.51 -7.71
C GLY A 282 -6.94 34.58 -8.64
N ARG A 283 -6.43 33.44 -8.12
CA ARG A 283 -5.67 32.45 -8.89
C ARG A 283 -6.35 31.08 -8.82
N PRO A 284 -6.55 30.38 -9.95
CA PRO A 284 -7.11 29.04 -9.95
C PRO A 284 -6.10 28.04 -9.36
N CYS A 285 -6.52 27.35 -8.31
CA CYS A 285 -5.77 26.33 -7.61
C CYS A 285 -6.51 24.99 -7.67
N LEU A 286 -5.76 23.92 -7.80
CA LEU A 286 -6.27 22.55 -7.86
C LEU A 286 -5.91 21.78 -6.60
N PHE A 287 -6.88 21.03 -6.12
CA PHE A 287 -6.77 20.16 -4.96
C PHE A 287 -7.04 18.71 -5.35
N LEU A 288 -6.41 17.78 -4.65
CA LEU A 288 -6.94 16.43 -4.55
C LEU A 288 -8.26 16.51 -3.77
N THR A 289 -9.33 15.92 -4.32
CA THR A 289 -10.66 15.96 -3.70
C THR A 289 -10.68 15.59 -2.21
N PRO A 290 -9.97 14.55 -1.73
CA PRO A 290 -9.92 14.25 -0.31
C PRO A 290 -9.34 15.39 0.56
N LEU A 291 -8.34 16.12 0.04
CA LEU A 291 -7.70 17.22 0.77
C LEU A 291 -8.60 18.46 0.80
N GLN A 292 -9.25 18.80 -0.32
CA GLN A 292 -10.22 19.89 -0.35
C GLN A 292 -11.36 19.64 0.64
N ARG A 293 -11.92 18.42 0.63
CA ARG A 293 -12.98 18.03 1.57
C ARG A 293 -12.50 18.12 3.02
N ALA A 294 -11.26 17.71 3.30
CA ALA A 294 -10.67 17.83 4.63
C ALA A 294 -10.51 19.31 5.04
N GLU A 295 -10.05 20.19 4.15
CA GLU A 295 -9.88 21.61 4.42
C GLU A 295 -11.22 22.30 4.72
N VAL A 296 -12.23 22.10 3.87
CA VAL A 296 -13.59 22.60 4.11
C VAL A 296 -14.16 22.06 5.42
N GLY A 297 -13.95 20.76 5.70
CA GLY A 297 -14.39 20.14 6.95
C GLY A 297 -13.73 20.72 8.20
N VAL A 298 -12.43 21.04 8.13
CA VAL A 298 -11.68 21.71 9.21
C VAL A 298 -12.22 23.12 9.41
N ALA A 299 -12.39 23.91 8.34
CA ALA A 299 -12.92 25.27 8.42
C ALA A 299 -14.33 25.30 9.03
N ALA A 300 -15.23 24.42 8.56
CA ALA A 300 -16.57 24.28 9.10
C ALA A 300 -16.56 23.89 10.59
N SER A 301 -15.66 22.98 10.98
CA SER A 301 -15.50 22.55 12.37
C SER A 301 -15.01 23.67 13.28
N ILE A 302 -14.04 24.48 12.81
CA ILE A 302 -13.54 25.65 13.54
C ILE A 302 -14.67 26.66 13.74
N ASN A 303 -15.41 27.00 12.67
CA ASN A 303 -16.54 27.93 12.76
C ASN A 303 -17.63 27.45 13.73
N ARG A 304 -17.96 26.16 13.71
CA ARG A 304 -18.89 25.53 14.65
C ARG A 304 -18.40 25.60 16.10
N ILE A 305 -17.10 25.49 16.34
CA ILE A 305 -16.54 25.63 17.69
C ILE A 305 -16.59 27.09 18.12
N LEU A 306 -16.19 28.03 17.26
CA LEU A 306 -16.14 29.47 17.56
C LEU A 306 -17.52 30.06 17.86
N SER A 307 -18.59 29.56 17.24
CA SER A 307 -19.96 30.05 17.47
C SER A 307 -20.56 29.62 18.82
N GLY A 308 -19.93 28.68 19.53
CA GLY A 308 -20.44 28.20 20.81
C GLY A 308 -19.91 28.97 22.02
N ARG A 309 -20.58 28.79 23.17
CA ARG A 309 -20.15 29.36 24.46
C ARG A 309 -19.28 28.39 25.26
N PRO A 310 -18.35 28.89 26.09
CA PRO A 310 -17.54 28.03 26.96
C PRO A 310 -18.42 27.19 27.92
N PRO A 311 -18.06 25.91 28.18
CA PRO A 311 -18.89 25.00 28.97
C PRO A 311 -18.88 25.29 30.47
N TRP A 312 -17.94 26.09 30.96
CA TRP A 312 -17.79 26.47 32.37
C TRP A 312 -18.59 27.73 32.77
N GLY A 313 -19.41 28.25 31.86
CA GLY A 313 -20.20 29.47 32.10
C GLY A 313 -19.33 30.72 32.26
N THR A 314 -19.82 31.69 33.03
CA THR A 314 -19.11 32.95 33.25
C THR A 314 -18.09 32.83 34.39
N ILE A 315 -16.83 33.10 34.09
CA ILE A 315 -15.74 33.18 35.07
C ILE A 315 -15.17 34.60 35.03
N ASP A 316 -15.19 35.27 36.19
CA ASP A 316 -14.63 36.62 36.35
C ASP A 316 -13.11 36.54 36.46
N ALA A 317 -12.43 36.83 35.36
CA ALA A 317 -10.96 36.82 35.29
C ALA A 317 -10.32 37.84 36.25
N GLY A 318 -11.00 38.94 36.59
CA GLY A 318 -10.54 39.94 37.55
C GLY A 318 -10.41 39.37 38.96
N LYS A 319 -11.19 38.35 39.30
CA LYS A 319 -11.08 37.60 40.56
C LYS A 319 -10.18 36.38 40.42
N SER A 320 -10.24 35.68 39.28
CA SER A 320 -9.47 34.44 39.07
C SER A 320 -7.96 34.67 39.00
N ILE A 321 -7.49 35.76 38.38
CA ILE A 321 -6.05 36.04 38.24
C ILE A 321 -5.39 36.29 39.62
N PRO A 322 -5.92 37.16 40.50
CA PRO A 322 -5.40 37.30 41.87
C PRO A 322 -5.44 35.99 42.66
N TRP A 323 -6.52 35.21 42.52
CA TRP A 323 -6.65 33.90 43.18
C TRP A 323 -5.58 32.90 42.73
N VAL A 324 -5.24 32.87 41.42
CA VAL A 324 -4.11 32.05 40.93
C VAL A 324 -2.79 32.49 41.55
N LYS A 325 -2.55 33.81 41.67
CA LYS A 325 -1.34 34.33 42.31
C LYS A 325 -1.24 33.89 43.77
N GLU A 326 -2.35 33.92 44.51
CA GLU A 326 -2.41 33.46 45.90
C GLU A 326 -2.10 31.95 46.02
N LYS A 327 -2.66 31.12 45.14
CA LYS A 327 -2.48 29.66 45.18
C LYS A 327 -1.12 29.19 44.69
N THR A 328 -0.50 29.89 43.74
CA THR A 328 0.73 29.45 43.09
C THR A 328 1.97 30.23 43.56
N GLY A 329 1.80 31.40 44.18
CA GLY A 329 2.88 32.33 44.48
C GLY A 329 3.48 33.03 43.25
N LEU A 330 2.98 32.75 42.04
CA LEU A 330 3.52 33.26 40.78
C LEU A 330 2.72 34.49 40.30
N THR A 331 3.45 35.53 39.88
CA THR A 331 2.83 36.70 39.26
C THR A 331 2.87 36.54 37.74
N LEU A 332 1.69 36.46 37.13
CA LEU A 332 1.55 36.38 35.67
C LEU A 332 1.91 37.72 35.01
N SER A 333 2.64 37.66 33.91
CA SER A 333 2.93 38.84 33.07
C SER A 333 1.63 39.40 32.44
N PRO A 334 1.62 40.66 31.96
CA PRO A 334 0.45 41.22 31.29
C PRO A 334 -0.08 40.37 30.14
N SER A 335 0.81 39.81 29.30
CA SER A 335 0.43 38.93 28.20
C SER A 335 -0.14 37.58 28.66
N GLN A 336 0.37 37.02 29.75
CA GLN A 336 -0.19 35.80 30.35
C GLN A 336 -1.56 36.06 30.98
N GLN A 337 -1.73 37.21 31.64
CA GLN A 337 -3.03 37.63 32.17
C GLN A 337 -4.07 37.76 31.07
N GLU A 338 -3.70 38.36 29.93
CA GLU A 338 -4.59 38.47 28.78
C GLU A 338 -4.93 37.11 28.17
N ALA A 339 -3.94 36.22 28.05
CA ALA A 339 -4.19 34.85 27.60
C ALA A 339 -5.13 34.08 28.54
N VAL A 340 -5.04 34.29 29.87
CA VAL A 340 -6.01 33.74 30.83
C VAL A 340 -7.39 34.33 30.58
N ARG A 341 -7.53 35.66 30.45
CA ARG A 341 -8.82 36.31 30.17
C ARG A 341 -9.49 35.72 28.93
N LEU A 342 -8.75 35.67 27.82
CA LEU A 342 -9.24 35.15 26.55
C LEU A 342 -9.62 33.67 26.64
N SER A 343 -8.83 32.86 27.35
CA SER A 343 -9.12 31.44 27.56
C SER A 343 -10.37 31.19 28.39
N LEU A 344 -10.72 32.09 29.30
CA LEU A 344 -11.92 31.96 30.14
C LEU A 344 -13.20 32.41 29.43
N THR A 345 -13.10 33.32 28.46
CA THR A 345 -14.25 33.88 27.74
C THR A 345 -14.48 33.27 26.36
N SER A 346 -13.47 32.61 25.77
CA SER A 346 -13.53 32.05 24.42
C SER A 346 -13.64 30.53 24.44
N LYS A 347 -14.45 29.96 23.54
CA LYS A 347 -14.60 28.50 23.42
C LYS A 347 -13.42 27.83 22.72
N SER A 348 -12.72 28.55 21.84
CA SER A 348 -11.46 28.15 21.24
C SER A 348 -10.48 29.29 21.37
N VAL A 349 -9.22 28.97 21.69
CA VAL A 349 -8.15 29.95 21.83
C VAL A 349 -6.84 29.34 21.34
N VAL A 350 -6.08 30.12 20.58
CA VAL A 350 -4.72 29.76 20.17
C VAL A 350 -3.76 30.66 20.93
N ILE A 351 -2.85 30.04 21.68
CA ILE A 351 -1.83 30.74 22.45
C ILE A 351 -0.48 30.40 21.84
N THR A 352 0.18 31.39 21.24
CA THR A 352 1.51 31.26 20.67
C THR A 352 2.55 31.85 21.62
N GLY A 353 3.77 31.32 21.56
CA GLY A 353 4.87 31.84 22.37
C GLY A 353 6.16 31.07 22.16
N GLY A 354 7.29 31.79 22.14
CA GLY A 354 8.63 31.22 21.97
C GLY A 354 9.08 30.33 23.13
N PRO A 355 10.25 29.68 23.05
CA PRO A 355 10.86 29.00 24.19
C PRO A 355 11.04 29.95 25.39
N GLY A 356 10.86 29.44 26.61
CA GLY A 356 11.13 30.21 27.84
C GLY A 356 10.07 31.24 28.28
N VAL A 357 9.03 31.52 27.49
CA VAL A 357 8.02 32.56 27.82
C VAL A 357 6.99 32.18 28.90
N GLY A 358 7.23 31.10 29.64
CA GLY A 358 6.33 30.66 30.72
C GLY A 358 5.01 30.03 30.27
N LYS A 359 4.95 29.41 29.07
CA LYS A 359 3.76 28.70 28.57
C LYS A 359 3.22 27.68 29.57
N THR A 360 4.11 26.94 30.24
CA THR A 360 3.74 25.97 31.26
C THR A 360 3.02 26.62 32.44
N THR A 361 3.53 27.76 32.93
CA THR A 361 2.90 28.52 34.02
C THR A 361 1.49 28.98 33.63
N LEU A 362 1.34 29.44 32.38
CA LEU A 362 0.05 29.85 31.84
C LEU A 362 -0.94 28.69 31.75
N VAL A 363 -0.53 27.54 31.19
CA VAL A 363 -1.37 26.33 31.10
C VAL A 363 -1.80 25.88 32.50
N ASN A 364 -0.88 25.81 33.46
CA ASN A 364 -1.20 25.44 34.85
C ASN A 364 -2.19 26.41 35.50
N SER A 365 -2.07 27.71 35.21
CA SER A 365 -2.99 28.73 35.71
C SER A 365 -4.40 28.53 35.17
N ILE A 366 -4.54 28.28 33.85
CA ILE A 366 -5.83 28.00 33.22
C ILE A 366 -6.45 26.73 33.80
N LEU A 367 -5.66 25.65 33.91
CA LEU A 367 -6.11 24.38 34.47
C LEU A 367 -6.59 24.52 35.92
N LEU A 368 -5.87 25.29 36.73
CA LEU A 368 -6.24 25.54 38.12
C LEU A 368 -7.62 26.22 38.22
N ILE A 369 -7.88 27.23 37.38
CA ILE A 369 -9.16 27.94 37.35
C ILE A 369 -10.29 27.02 36.84
N ILE A 370 -10.10 26.32 35.73
CA ILE A 370 -11.13 25.49 35.12
C ILE A 370 -11.49 24.28 35.99
N ARG A 371 -10.50 23.66 36.65
CA ARG A 371 -10.76 22.55 37.57
C ARG A 371 -11.47 22.98 38.85
N ALA A 372 -11.32 24.23 39.29
CA ALA A 372 -12.10 24.77 40.42
C ALA A 372 -13.61 24.83 40.11
N LYS A 373 -14.00 24.80 38.82
CA LYS A 373 -15.40 24.65 38.37
C LYS A 373 -15.83 23.18 38.17
N GLN A 374 -15.03 22.21 38.63
CA GLN A 374 -15.30 20.78 38.52
C GLN A 374 -15.46 20.27 37.07
N MET A 375 -14.86 20.96 36.11
CA MET A 375 -14.87 20.54 34.71
C MET A 375 -13.93 19.36 34.49
N ARG A 376 -14.35 18.43 33.63
CA ARG A 376 -13.46 17.38 33.11
C ARG A 376 -12.53 18.00 32.07
N VAL A 377 -11.22 17.85 32.29
CA VAL A 377 -10.18 18.37 31.40
C VAL A 377 -9.39 17.20 30.84
N THR A 378 -9.15 17.22 29.53
CA THR A 378 -8.29 16.25 28.86
C THR A 378 -7.14 16.98 28.18
N LEU A 379 -5.92 16.45 28.33
CA LEU A 379 -4.72 17.02 27.76
C LEU A 379 -4.22 16.12 26.63
N CYS A 380 -3.83 16.72 25.51
CA CYS A 380 -3.21 15.98 24.42
C CYS A 380 -2.10 16.76 23.72
N ALA A 381 -1.23 16.02 23.03
CA ALA A 381 -0.19 16.58 22.18
C ALA A 381 0.03 15.70 20.92
N PRO A 382 0.64 16.21 19.84
CA PRO A 382 0.86 15.43 18.62
C PRO A 382 1.80 14.23 18.82
N THR A 383 2.82 14.36 19.68
CA THR A 383 3.85 13.34 19.89
C THR A 383 3.89 12.84 21.33
N GLY A 384 4.34 11.60 21.54
CA GLY A 384 4.44 10.99 22.87
C GLY A 384 5.39 11.74 23.81
N ARG A 385 6.51 12.27 23.30
CA ARG A 385 7.46 13.08 24.08
C ARG A 385 6.83 14.39 24.54
N ALA A 386 6.05 15.05 23.68
CA ALA A 386 5.35 16.28 24.05
C ALA A 386 4.25 16.00 25.08
N ALA A 387 3.49 14.92 24.91
CA ALA A 387 2.48 14.50 25.88
C ALA A 387 3.11 14.20 27.25
N LYS A 388 4.22 13.44 27.30
CA LYS A 388 4.93 13.16 28.56
C LYS A 388 5.36 14.42 29.29
N ARG A 389 5.96 15.39 28.58
CA ARG A 389 6.35 16.69 29.15
C ARG A 389 5.15 17.49 29.64
N LEU A 390 4.05 17.47 28.89
CA LEU A 390 2.80 18.11 29.29
C LEU A 390 2.28 17.48 30.59
N SER A 391 2.35 16.15 30.72
CA SER A 391 1.96 15.46 31.95
C SER A 391 2.85 15.82 33.14
N GLU A 392 4.17 15.77 32.97
CA GLU A 392 5.14 16.10 34.03
C GLU A 392 4.96 17.54 34.53
N SER A 393 4.70 18.46 33.61
CA SER A 393 4.60 19.88 33.93
C SER A 393 3.26 20.31 34.52
N THR A 394 2.19 19.57 34.25
CA THR A 394 0.83 19.87 34.72
C THR A 394 0.38 18.97 35.89
N GLY A 395 1.07 17.86 36.12
CA GLY A 395 0.67 16.83 37.07
C GLY A 395 -0.59 16.05 36.65
N LEU A 396 -1.02 16.17 35.40
CA LEU A 396 -2.20 15.52 34.84
C LEU A 396 -1.81 14.55 33.73
N GLU A 397 -2.58 13.50 33.51
CA GLU A 397 -2.33 12.60 32.38
C GLU A 397 -2.62 13.32 31.05
N ALA A 398 -1.61 13.41 30.18
CA ALA A 398 -1.75 13.80 28.79
C ALA A 398 -1.48 12.62 27.85
N LYS A 399 -2.28 12.54 26.78
CA LYS A 399 -2.21 11.49 25.74
C LYS A 399 -1.73 12.06 24.41
N THR A 400 -1.36 11.19 23.46
CA THR A 400 -1.23 11.65 22.07
C THR A 400 -2.61 11.95 21.50
N ILE A 401 -2.72 12.83 20.49
CA ILE A 401 -4.00 13.10 19.80
C ILE A 401 -4.60 11.79 19.27
N HIS A 402 -3.80 10.93 18.63
CA HIS A 402 -4.24 9.61 18.16
C HIS A 402 -4.82 8.72 19.26
N ARG A 403 -4.14 8.61 20.41
CA ARG A 403 -4.62 7.79 21.54
C ARG A 403 -5.86 8.39 22.20
N LEU A 404 -6.01 9.71 22.17
CA LEU A 404 -7.19 10.38 22.68
C LEU A 404 -8.41 10.13 21.79
N LEU A 405 -8.23 10.15 20.48
CA LEU A 405 -9.28 9.93 19.50
C LEU A 405 -9.54 8.45 19.19
N GLU A 406 -8.89 7.54 19.92
CA GLU A 406 -8.99 6.08 19.70
C GLU A 406 -8.72 5.67 18.24
N PHE A 407 -7.80 6.38 17.58
CA PHE A 407 -7.47 6.13 16.19
C PHE A 407 -6.68 4.82 16.03
N ASP A 408 -7.21 3.92 15.21
CA ASP A 408 -6.54 2.67 14.79
C ASP A 408 -6.18 2.76 13.30
N PRO A 409 -4.88 2.81 12.94
CA PRO A 409 -4.42 2.84 11.55
C PRO A 409 -4.82 1.60 10.73
N SER A 410 -5.18 0.49 11.38
CA SER A 410 -5.61 -0.73 10.69
C SER A 410 -7.09 -0.73 10.31
N SER A 411 -7.86 0.18 10.90
CA SER A 411 -9.31 0.32 10.69
C SER A 411 -9.70 1.44 9.72
N PHE A 412 -8.74 2.21 9.21
CA PHE A 412 -8.95 3.40 8.37
C PHE A 412 -8.10 3.41 7.10
#